data_AF-A0A2T3E9N6-F1
#
_entry.id   AF-A0A2T3E9N6-F1
#
_cell.length_a   1.000
_cell.length_b   1.000
_cell.length_c   1.000
_cell.angle_alpha   90.00
_cell.angle_beta   90.00
_cell.angle_gamma   90.00
#
_symmetry.space_group_name_H-M   'P 1'
#
loop_
_entity.id
_entity.type
_entity.pdbx_description
1 polymer ?
#
loop_
_entity_poly.entity_id
_entity_poly.type
_entity_poly.pdbx_seq_one_letter_code
_entity_poly.pdbx_strand_id
1 'polypeptide(L)'
;MLTDLIARYTDAKKVWEAQFEHDCASATTSPEWAAYMSLTGEILGYCCLSREEHFRKIELIESDANLFEELVDRSDNHGALLFLRSLKGGAFYGAGPVDNGEN
;
A
#
# COMPACT_ATOMS: atom_id res chain seq x y z
N MET A 1 -3.76 -3.15 11.89
CA MET A 1 -4.91 -2.26 11.58
C MET A 1 -4.50 -1.28 10.50
N LEU A 2 -5.44 -0.53 9.87
CA LEU A 2 -5.08 0.47 8.85
C LEU A 2 -4.06 1.47 9.37
N THR A 3 -4.22 1.95 10.61
CA THR A 3 -3.31 2.91 11.23
C THR A 3 -1.86 2.39 11.32
N ASP A 4 -1.66 1.13 11.68
CA ASP A 4 -0.31 0.54 11.75
C ASP A 4 0.32 0.42 10.36
N LEU A 5 -0.51 0.10 9.36
CA LEU A 5 -0.07 0.02 7.98
C LEU A 5 0.33 1.39 7.43
N ILE A 6 -0.44 2.43 7.74
CA ILE A 6 -0.11 3.82 7.39
C ILE A 6 1.21 4.23 8.06
N ALA A 7 1.40 3.90 9.35
CA ALA A 7 2.65 4.21 10.05
C ALA A 7 3.87 3.55 9.36
N ARG A 8 3.77 2.25 9.06
CA ARG A 8 4.83 1.51 8.33
C ARG A 8 5.11 2.12 6.96
N TYR A 9 4.06 2.47 6.21
CA TYR A 9 4.15 3.13 4.91
C TYR A 9 4.87 4.48 5.01
N THR A 10 4.46 5.35 5.94
CA THR A 10 5.08 6.66 6.15
C THR A 10 6.54 6.55 6.59
N ASP A 11 6.88 5.57 7.42
CA ASP A 11 8.27 5.36 7.84
C ASP A 11 9.14 4.85 6.68
N ALA A 12 8.64 3.91 5.87
CA ALA A 12 9.35 3.44 4.67
C ALA A 12 9.56 4.58 3.66
N LYS A 13 8.53 5.41 3.44
CA LYS A 13 8.62 6.61 2.59
C LYS A 13 9.73 7.54 3.04
N LYS A 14 9.76 7.89 4.33
CA LYS A 14 10.80 8.76 4.90
C LYS A 14 12.20 8.18 4.74
N VAL A 15 12.36 6.87 4.95
CA VAL A 15 13.67 6.21 4.76
C VAL A 15 14.12 6.31 3.31
N TRP A 16 13.22 6.05 2.35
CA TRP A 16 13.53 6.17 0.94
C TRP A 16 13.85 7.62 0.53
N GLU A 17 13.02 8.58 0.93
CA GLU A 17 13.22 10.02 0.65
C GLU A 17 14.51 10.57 1.28
N ALA A 18 14.92 10.06 2.44
CA ALA A 18 16.18 10.47 3.08
C ALA A 18 17.42 9.92 2.37
N GLN A 19 17.30 8.78 1.69
CA GLN A 19 18.42 8.14 0.99
C GLN A 19 18.53 8.57 -0.48
N PHE A 20 17.40 8.86 -1.12
CA PHE A 20 17.33 9.10 -2.55
C PHE A 20 16.65 10.45 -2.81
N GLU A 21 17.44 11.47 -3.16
CA GLU A 21 16.92 12.70 -3.76
C GLU A 21 16.35 12.39 -5.17
N HIS A 22 15.39 13.20 -5.62
CA HIS A 22 14.46 12.99 -6.75
C HIS A 22 15.04 12.57 -8.12
N ASP A 23 16.36 12.42 -8.29
CA ASP A 23 17.04 12.04 -9.54
C ASP A 23 18.11 10.93 -9.36
N CYS A 24 18.06 10.16 -8.28
CA CYS A 24 19.00 9.05 -8.11
C CYS A 24 18.66 7.86 -9.03
N ALA A 25 19.55 7.54 -9.96
CA ALA A 25 19.35 6.47 -10.96
C ALA A 25 19.13 5.06 -10.37
N SER A 26 19.51 4.84 -9.11
CA SER A 26 19.28 3.57 -8.39
C SER A 26 18.10 3.62 -7.42
N ALA A 27 17.36 4.73 -7.35
CA ALA A 27 16.29 4.90 -6.37
C ALA A 27 15.18 3.85 -6.54
N THR A 28 14.84 3.48 -7.79
CA THR A 28 13.76 2.53 -8.09
C THR A 28 14.19 1.06 -8.05
N THR A 29 15.49 0.78 -7.85
CA THR A 29 16.01 -0.59 -7.70
C THR A 29 16.51 -0.88 -6.30
N SER A 30 16.36 0.07 -5.37
CA SER A 30 16.80 -0.09 -3.99
C SER A 30 15.86 -0.99 -3.16
N PRO A 31 16.38 -1.67 -2.13
CA PRO A 31 15.56 -2.40 -1.17
C PRO A 31 14.50 -1.52 -0.48
N GLU A 32 14.84 -0.26 -0.20
CA GLU A 32 13.96 0.73 0.40
C GLU A 32 12.76 1.04 -0.50
N TRP A 33 13.00 1.19 -1.80
CA TRP A 33 11.92 1.37 -2.77
C TRP A 33 11.02 0.14 -2.86
N ALA A 34 11.60 -1.06 -2.88
CA ALA A 34 10.83 -2.30 -2.88
C ALA A 34 9.93 -2.41 -1.63
N ALA A 35 10.46 -2.06 -0.46
CA ALA A 35 9.68 -2.03 0.79
C ALA A 35 8.57 -0.98 0.75
N TYR A 36 8.88 0.23 0.25
CA TYR A 36 7.92 1.31 0.09
C TYR A 36 6.78 0.93 -0.86
N MET A 37 7.10 0.39 -2.04
CA MET A 37 6.10 -0.05 -3.03
C MET A 37 5.30 -1.27 -2.58
N SER A 38 5.90 -2.20 -1.82
CA SER A 38 5.14 -3.29 -1.19
C SER A 38 4.06 -2.73 -0.27
N LEU A 39 4.40 -1.71 0.54
CA LEU A 39 3.45 -1.06 1.45
C LEU A 39 2.39 -0.23 0.69
N THR A 40 2.74 0.39 -0.44
CA THR A 40 1.78 1.03 -1.36
C THR A 40 0.71 0.01 -1.80
N GLY A 41 1.14 -1.17 -2.25
CA GLY A 41 0.24 -2.26 -2.62
C GLY A 41 -0.62 -2.75 -1.45
N GLU A 42 -0.03 -2.92 -0.25
CA GLU A 42 -0.77 -3.28 0.96
C GLU A 42 -1.84 -2.24 1.32
N ILE A 43 -1.53 -0.93 1.25
CA ILE A 43 -2.49 0.16 1.51
C ILE A 43 -3.64 0.08 0.51
N LEU A 44 -3.35 0.00 -0.80
CA LEU A 44 -4.37 -0.08 -1.84
C LEU A 44 -5.22 -1.36 -1.71
N GLY A 45 -4.62 -2.48 -1.31
CA GLY A 45 -5.30 -3.76 -1.08
C GLY A 45 -6.02 -3.88 0.27
N TYR A 46 -5.76 -3.00 1.24
CA TYR A 46 -6.30 -3.12 2.60
C TYR A 46 -7.83 -3.05 2.61
N CYS A 47 -8.46 -4.11 3.11
CA CYS A 47 -9.92 -4.21 3.27
C CYS A 47 -10.34 -3.50 4.56
N CYS A 48 -10.92 -2.30 4.43
CA CYS A 48 -11.42 -1.54 5.57
C CYS A 48 -12.61 -2.25 6.22
N LEU A 49 -12.61 -2.31 7.56
CA LEU A 49 -13.66 -2.94 8.36
C LEU A 49 -14.71 -1.91 8.83
N SER A 50 -14.42 -0.62 8.67
CA SER A 50 -15.31 0.46 9.07
C SER A 50 -15.31 1.61 8.05
N ARG A 51 -16.38 2.40 8.08
CA ARG A 51 -16.49 3.63 7.30
C ARG A 51 -15.38 4.63 7.62
N GLU A 52 -14.94 4.69 8.87
CA GLU A 52 -13.85 5.55 9.32
C GLU A 52 -12.51 5.14 8.67
N GLU A 53 -12.23 3.84 8.60
CA GLU A 53 -11.04 3.34 7.89
C GLU A 53 -11.12 3.63 6.39
N HIS A 54 -12.29 3.53 5.77
CA HIS A 54 -12.46 3.93 4.37
C HIS A 54 -12.11 5.40 4.14
N PHE A 55 -12.61 6.32 4.97
CA PHE A 55 -12.31 7.74 4.83
C PHE A 55 -10.82 8.02 5.02
N ARG A 56 -10.19 7.47 6.07
CA ARG A 56 -8.74 7.64 6.30
C ARG A 56 -7.89 7.12 5.15
N LYS A 57 -8.26 5.98 4.57
CA LYS A 57 -7.56 5.41 3.41
C LYS A 57 -7.67 6.33 2.19
N ILE A 58 -8.87 6.88 1.93
CA ILE A 58 -9.08 7.82 0.82
C ILE A 58 -8.30 9.12 1.05
N GLU A 59 -8.37 9.70 2.24
CA GLU A 59 -7.62 10.90 2.61
C GLU A 59 -6.11 10.72 2.42
N LEU A 60 -5.57 9.56 2.79
CA LEU A 60 -4.16 9.24 2.56
C LEU A 60 -3.85 9.16 1.05
N ILE A 61 -4.66 8.43 0.29
CA ILE A 61 -4.44 8.25 -1.16
C ILE A 61 -4.50 9.60 -1.89
N GLU A 62 -5.45 10.46 -1.55
CA GLU A 62 -5.60 11.78 -2.20
C GLU A 62 -4.47 12.75 -1.82
N SER A 63 -3.87 12.59 -0.64
CA SER A 63 -2.80 13.48 -0.16
C SER A 63 -1.38 13.01 -0.53
N ASP A 64 -1.21 11.76 -0.95
CA ASP A 64 0.09 11.20 -1.30
C ASP A 64 0.22 10.91 -2.79
N ALA A 65 1.12 11.64 -3.46
CA ALA A 65 1.33 11.54 -4.90
C ALA A 65 1.65 10.12 -5.38
N ASN A 66 2.44 9.35 -4.62
CA ASN A 66 2.83 7.99 -5.03
C ASN A 66 1.63 7.03 -4.99
N LEU A 67 0.82 7.11 -3.93
CA LEU A 67 -0.41 6.31 -3.83
C LEU A 67 -1.45 6.72 -4.88
N PHE A 68 -1.57 8.02 -5.15
CA PHE A 68 -2.47 8.51 -6.19
C PHE A 68 -2.01 8.04 -7.58
N GLU A 69 -0.73 8.21 -7.90
CA GLU A 69 -0.13 7.77 -9.16
C GLU A 69 -0.28 6.26 -9.37
N GLU A 70 0.06 5.44 -8.36
CA GLU A 70 -0.14 3.99 -8.40
C GLU A 70 -1.63 3.61 -8.60
N LEU A 71 -2.55 4.37 -8.00
CA LEU A 71 -3.98 4.14 -8.18
C LEU A 71 -4.46 4.46 -9.61
N VAL A 72 -3.91 5.50 -10.24
CA VAL A 72 -4.35 5.97 -11.57
C VAL A 72 -3.46 5.48 -12.72
N ASP A 73 -2.35 4.79 -12.44
CA ASP A 73 -1.46 4.28 -13.46
C ASP A 73 -2.20 3.31 -14.38
N ARG A 74 -2.19 3.67 -15.67
CA ARG A 74 -2.91 2.99 -16.73
C ARG A 74 -2.07 1.89 -17.38
N SER A 75 -0.77 1.83 -17.07
CA SER A 75 0.16 0.91 -17.69
C SER A 75 -0.24 -0.56 -17.46
N ASP A 76 -0.70 -0.89 -16.25
CA ASP A 76 -1.16 -2.24 -15.88
C ASP A 76 -2.49 -2.27 -15.09
N ASN A 77 -3.03 -1.12 -14.68
CA ASN A 77 -4.20 -0.98 -13.81
C ASN A 77 -4.09 -1.74 -12.47
N HIS A 78 -2.89 -2.10 -12.03
CA HIS A 78 -2.70 -2.96 -10.86
C HIS A 78 -3.23 -2.29 -9.59
N GLY A 79 -2.81 -1.05 -9.31
CA GLY A 79 -3.28 -0.29 -8.16
C GLY A 79 -4.80 -0.07 -8.14
N ALA A 80 -5.39 0.25 -9.29
CA ALA A 80 -6.84 0.37 -9.45
C ALA A 80 -7.59 -0.94 -9.11
N LEU A 81 -7.08 -2.08 -9.59
CA LEU A 81 -7.68 -3.39 -9.31
C LEU A 81 -7.55 -3.77 -7.83
N LEU A 82 -6.40 -3.49 -7.20
CA LEU A 82 -6.20 -3.68 -5.77
C LEU A 82 -7.20 -2.87 -4.96
N PHE A 83 -7.35 -1.59 -5.28
CA PHE A 83 -8.27 -0.69 -4.61
C PHE A 83 -9.73 -1.15 -4.76
N LEU A 84 -10.18 -1.41 -5.98
CA LEU A 84 -11.54 -1.88 -6.26
C LEU A 84 -11.85 -3.22 -5.56
N ARG A 85 -10.87 -4.13 -5.48
CA ARG A 85 -11.00 -5.39 -4.75
C ARG A 85 -11.14 -5.16 -3.25
N SER A 86 -10.37 -4.23 -2.70
CA SER A 86 -10.43 -3.86 -1.28
C SER A 86 -11.80 -3.30 -0.88
N LEU A 87 -12.47 -2.56 -1.78
CA LEU A 87 -13.83 -2.04 -1.58
C LEU A 87 -14.91 -3.14 -1.58
N LYS A 88 -14.69 -4.23 -2.30
CA LYS A 88 -15.61 -5.38 -2.35
C LYS A 88 -15.56 -6.24 -1.07
N GLY A 89 -14.71 -5.90 -0.10
CA GLY A 89 -14.44 -6.73 1.09
C GLY A 89 -13.72 -8.03 0.76
N GLY A 90 -13.12 -8.13 -0.43
CA GLY A 90 -12.41 -9.33 -0.87
C GLY A 90 -11.05 -9.40 -0.19
N ALA A 91 -10.97 -10.16 0.91
CA ALA A 91 -9.74 -10.41 1.65
C ALA A 91 -8.53 -10.58 0.71
N PHE A 92 -7.48 -9.81 0.98
CA PHE A 92 -6.18 -10.02 0.37
C PHE A 92 -5.63 -11.33 0.95
N TYR A 93 -5.48 -12.36 0.11
CA TYR A 93 -4.85 -13.63 0.46
C TYR A 93 -3.32 -13.43 0.59
N GLY A 94 -2.90 -12.58 1.52
CA GLY A 94 -1.50 -12.35 1.88
C GLY A 94 -1.09 -13.01 3.20
N ALA A 95 -2.05 -13.45 4.00
CA ALA A 95 -1.84 -14.44 5.04
C ALA A 95 -2.55 -15.71 4.57
N GLY A 96 -1.79 -16.78 4.33
CA GLY A 96 -2.39 -18.10 4.15
C GLY A 96 -3.32 -18.42 5.32
N PRO A 97 -4.24 -19.39 5.16
CA PRO A 97 -4.98 -19.89 6.32
C PRO A 97 -3.96 -20.29 7.39
N VAL A 98 -4.05 -19.67 8.56
CA VAL A 98 -3.38 -20.20 9.74
C VAL A 98 -4.07 -21.53 10.00
N ASP A 99 -3.40 -22.62 9.62
CA ASP A 99 -3.76 -23.97 10.01
C ASP A 99 -3.69 -24.02 11.54
N ASN A 100 -4.81 -23.78 12.19
CA ASN A 100 -4.97 -24.00 13.63
C ASN A 100 -5.12 -25.50 13.84
N GLY A 101 -4.06 -26.26 13.55
CA GLY A 101 -4.04 -27.72 13.52
C GLY A 101 -4.91 -28.36 14.60
N GLU A 102 -6.14 -28.67 14.22
CA GLU A 102 -7.04 -29.55 14.95
C GLU A 102 -7.21 -30.79 14.07
N ASN A 103 -6.25 -31.70 14.21
CA ASN A 103 -6.43 -33.15 14.11
C ASN A 103 -5.28 -33.86 14.82
#